data_AF-A0A746PB07-F1
#
_entry.id   AF-A0A746PB07-F1
#
_cell.length_a   1.000
_cell.length_b   1.000
_cell.length_c   1.000
_cell.angle_alpha   90.00
_cell.angle_beta   90.00
_cell.angle_gamma   90.00
#
_symmetry.space_group_name_H-M   'P 1'
#
loop_
_entity.id
_entity.type
_entity.pdbx_description
1 polymer ?
#
loop_
_entity_poly.entity_id
_entity_poly.type
_entity_poly.pdbx_seq_one_letter_code
_entity_poly.pdbx_strand_id
1 'polypeptide(L)'
;MTISKLWVSSLALLATVSLPLQAASPVTVGSKIDTEGALLGNMILQVLESHGVKTVNKIQLGTTPVVRGAITAGELDIYPEYTGNGAFFFKDENDPAWKNAKQGFEKVKKLDAE
;
A
#
# COMPACT_ATOMS: atom_id res chain seq x y z
N MET A 1 -15.02 -43.09 55.40
CA MET A 1 -13.63 -42.65 55.21
C MET A 1 -13.60 -41.77 53.97
N THR A 2 -13.71 -40.45 54.17
CA THR A 2 -14.03 -39.45 53.16
C THR A 2 -12.75 -38.98 52.46
N ILE A 3 -12.82 -38.92 51.13
CA ILE A 3 -11.71 -38.63 50.22
C ILE A 3 -11.31 -37.16 50.32
N SER A 4 -10.05 -36.86 50.64
CA SER A 4 -9.47 -35.52 50.54
C SER A 4 -8.80 -35.33 49.17
N LYS A 5 -9.50 -34.62 48.27
CA LYS A 5 -8.95 -34.03 47.04
C LYS A 5 -9.06 -32.51 47.13
N LEU A 6 -8.27 -31.93 48.02
CA LEU A 6 -7.86 -30.53 47.94
C LEU A 6 -6.42 -30.58 47.45
N TRP A 7 -5.93 -29.55 46.75
CA TRP A 7 -4.61 -29.48 46.07
C TRP A 7 -4.58 -29.84 44.57
N VAL A 8 -5.55 -29.37 43.78
CA VAL A 8 -5.30 -29.12 42.34
C VAL A 8 -6.13 -27.90 41.91
N SER A 9 -5.80 -26.71 42.39
CA SER A 9 -6.56 -25.50 42.00
C SER A 9 -5.73 -24.27 41.67
N SER A 10 -4.40 -24.36 41.55
CA SER A 10 -3.57 -23.15 41.33
C SER A 10 -2.61 -23.21 40.14
N LEU A 11 -2.75 -24.16 39.21
CA LEU A 11 -1.84 -24.30 38.07
C LEU A 11 -2.58 -24.31 36.72
N ALA A 12 -3.57 -23.45 36.54
CA ALA A 12 -4.34 -23.37 35.28
C ALA A 12 -4.68 -21.93 34.83
N LEU A 13 -3.87 -20.93 35.21
CA LEU A 13 -4.11 -19.54 34.80
C LEU A 13 -2.90 -18.85 34.14
N LEU A 14 -2.04 -19.62 33.45
CA LEU A 14 -0.89 -19.10 32.71
C LEU A 14 -0.81 -19.66 31.27
N ALA A 15 -1.94 -20.08 30.70
CA ALA A 15 -2.06 -20.19 29.26
C ALA A 15 -2.35 -18.79 28.69
N THR A 16 -1.34 -17.91 28.75
CA THR A 16 -1.35 -16.68 27.96
C THR A 16 -1.51 -17.09 26.50
N VAL A 17 -2.65 -16.75 25.93
CA VAL A 17 -2.95 -16.94 24.51
C VAL A 17 -1.92 -16.13 23.73
N SER A 18 -0.85 -16.79 23.29
CA SER A 18 0.09 -16.24 22.31
C SER A 18 -0.63 -16.20 20.97
N LEU A 19 -1.44 -15.15 20.76
CA LEU A 19 -1.90 -14.82 19.41
C LEU A 19 -0.64 -14.57 18.57
N PRO A 20 -0.46 -15.24 17.42
CA PRO A 20 0.59 -14.85 16.51
C PRO A 20 0.31 -13.40 16.13
N LEU A 21 1.22 -12.50 16.51
CA LEU A 21 1.22 -11.13 16.03
C LEU A 21 1.53 -11.21 14.54
N GLN A 22 0.48 -11.23 13.70
CA GLN A 22 0.62 -11.22 12.24
C GLN A 22 1.36 -9.93 11.88
N ALA A 23 2.66 -10.05 11.59
CA ALA A 23 3.42 -8.90 11.13
C ALA A 23 2.79 -8.41 9.83
N ALA A 24 2.54 -7.10 9.74
CA ALA A 24 2.03 -6.50 8.51
C ALA A 24 2.99 -6.82 7.35
N SER A 25 2.42 -7.20 6.20
CA SER A 25 3.20 -7.39 4.98
C SER A 25 3.97 -6.11 4.64
N PRO A 26 5.20 -6.20 4.14
CA PRO A 26 5.93 -5.03 3.66
C PRO A 26 5.17 -4.28 2.56
N VAL A 27 5.26 -2.96 2.57
CA VAL A 27 4.66 -2.09 1.53
C VAL A 27 5.53 -2.13 0.27
N THR A 28 4.96 -2.53 -0.86
CA THR A 28 5.64 -2.59 -2.15
C THR A 28 5.57 -1.22 -2.83
N VAL A 29 6.71 -0.54 -2.88
CA VAL A 29 6.86 0.80 -3.46
C VAL A 29 7.33 0.69 -4.90
N GLY A 30 6.54 1.20 -5.84
CA GLY A 30 6.86 1.22 -7.27
C GLY A 30 7.12 2.62 -7.81
N SER A 31 7.58 2.69 -9.07
CA SER A 31 7.55 3.91 -9.87
C SER A 31 7.62 3.61 -11.37
N LYS A 32 7.43 4.66 -12.16
CA LYS A 32 7.79 4.64 -13.59
C LYS A 32 9.30 4.64 -13.78
N ILE A 33 9.74 4.19 -14.95
CA ILE A 33 11.15 3.98 -15.33
C ILE A 33 11.93 5.29 -15.56
N ASP A 34 11.25 6.41 -15.79
CA ASP A 34 11.88 7.71 -15.98
C ASP A 34 12.57 8.23 -14.71
N THR A 35 13.41 9.25 -14.87
CA THR A 35 14.23 9.83 -13.79
C THR A 35 13.39 10.42 -12.66
N GLU A 36 12.25 11.04 -12.98
CA GLU A 36 11.36 11.61 -11.97
C GLU A 36 10.69 10.50 -11.16
N GLY A 37 10.21 9.44 -11.82
CA GLY A 37 9.72 8.23 -11.18
C GLY A 37 10.74 7.64 -10.22
N ALA A 38 11.99 7.52 -10.64
CA ALA A 38 13.08 7.05 -9.79
C ALA A 38 13.29 7.93 -8.54
N LEU A 39 13.30 9.25 -8.73
CA LEU A 39 13.48 10.22 -7.65
C LEU A 39 12.32 10.14 -6.63
N LEU A 40 11.09 10.31 -7.10
CA LEU A 40 9.90 10.34 -6.26
C LEU A 40 9.63 8.98 -5.60
N GLY A 41 9.88 7.88 -6.30
CA GLY A 41 9.79 6.53 -5.75
C GLY A 41 10.77 6.33 -4.59
N ASN A 42 12.03 6.76 -4.74
CA ASN A 42 13.02 6.67 -3.66
C ASN A 42 12.69 7.59 -2.48
N MET A 43 12.06 8.75 -2.71
CA MET A 43 11.58 9.60 -1.63
C MET A 43 10.49 8.90 -0.80
N ILE A 44 9.51 8.27 -1.45
CA ILE A 44 8.47 7.49 -0.77
C ILE A 44 9.09 6.34 0.04
N LEU A 45 9.98 5.56 -0.59
CA LEU A 45 10.68 4.44 0.04
C LEU A 45 11.42 4.88 1.32
N GLN A 46 12.24 5.93 1.23
CA GLN A 46 13.01 6.45 2.36
C GLN A 46 12.12 6.99 3.49
N VAL A 47 11.02 7.67 3.16
CA VAL A 47 10.08 8.17 4.17
C VAL A 47 9.43 7.00 4.92
N LEU A 48 8.98 5.96 4.22
CA LEU A 48 8.39 4.77 4.84
C LEU A 48 9.41 4.06 5.75
N GLU A 49 10.61 3.82 5.25
CA GLU A 49 11.67 3.13 5.99
C GLU A 49 12.12 3.92 7.23
N SER A 50 12.22 5.26 7.12
CA SER A 50 12.56 6.13 8.27
C SER A 50 11.54 6.09 9.41
N HIS A 51 10.30 5.67 9.14
CA HIS A 51 9.24 5.48 10.13
C HIS A 51 9.03 4.00 10.51
N GLY A 52 9.96 3.12 10.16
CA GLY A 52 9.93 1.70 10.53
C GLY A 52 8.92 0.86 9.73
N VAL A 53 8.36 1.40 8.65
CA VAL A 53 7.51 0.62 7.73
C VAL A 53 8.42 -0.24 6.87
N LYS A 54 8.23 -1.57 6.91
CA LYS A 54 8.95 -2.48 6.02
C LYS A 54 8.50 -2.27 4.59
N THR A 55 9.44 -2.28 3.65
CA THR A 55 9.20 -1.99 2.24
C THR A 55 9.73 -3.10 1.34
N VAL A 56 9.15 -3.23 0.15
CA VAL A 56 9.72 -3.96 -0.98
C VAL A 56 9.95 -2.93 -2.08
N ASN A 57 11.20 -2.82 -2.55
CA ASN A 57 11.57 -1.85 -3.57
C ASN A 57 11.31 -2.42 -4.98
N LYS A 58 10.34 -1.82 -5.69
CA LYS A 58 10.06 -2.04 -7.13
C LYS A 58 10.11 -0.71 -7.90
N ILE A 59 10.99 0.20 -7.51
CA ILE A 59 11.21 1.47 -8.20
C ILE A 59 11.71 1.22 -9.63
N GLN A 60 11.30 2.08 -10.56
CA GLN A 60 11.57 1.99 -12.01
C GLN A 60 11.07 0.69 -12.65
N LEU A 61 9.88 0.22 -12.24
CA LEU A 61 9.29 -1.03 -12.73
C LEU A 61 9.04 -1.03 -14.24
N GLY A 62 8.67 0.11 -14.83
CA GLY A 62 8.40 0.18 -16.26
C GLY A 62 7.68 1.46 -16.70
N THR A 63 7.04 1.40 -17.85
CA THR A 63 6.22 2.50 -18.39
C THR A 63 4.85 2.57 -17.71
N THR A 64 4.09 3.64 -17.94
CA THR A 64 2.76 3.85 -17.32
C THR A 64 1.83 2.62 -17.38
N PRO A 65 1.65 1.92 -18.53
CA PRO A 65 0.78 0.75 -18.58
C PRO A 65 1.25 -0.42 -17.70
N VAL A 66 2.57 -0.63 -17.59
CA VAL A 66 3.16 -1.67 -16.74
C VAL A 66 2.87 -1.38 -15.27
N VAL A 67 3.14 -0.15 -14.84
CA VAL A 67 2.93 0.26 -13.44
C VAL A 67 1.44 0.28 -13.08
N ARG A 68 0.57 0.75 -13.99
CA ARG A 68 -0.88 0.71 -13.79
C ARG A 68 -1.40 -0.72 -13.66
N GLY A 69 -0.95 -1.63 -14.51
CA GLY A 69 -1.29 -3.05 -14.41
C GLY A 69 -0.88 -3.62 -13.05
N ALA A 70 0.36 -3.38 -12.62
CA ALA A 70 0.90 -3.89 -11.37
C ALA A 70 0.13 -3.40 -10.13
N ILE A 71 -0.24 -2.10 -10.03
CA ILE A 71 -1.02 -1.61 -8.90
C ILE A 71 -2.45 -2.16 -8.89
N THR A 72 -3.10 -2.26 -10.06
CA THR A 72 -4.48 -2.81 -10.13
C THR A 72 -4.53 -4.31 -9.86
N ALA A 73 -3.43 -5.03 -10.09
CA ALA A 73 -3.28 -6.45 -9.77
C ALA A 73 -2.87 -6.72 -8.31
N GLY A 74 -2.59 -5.67 -7.52
CA GLY A 74 -2.10 -5.80 -6.14
C GLY A 74 -0.62 -6.18 -6.02
N GLU A 75 0.17 -6.02 -7.09
CA GLU A 75 1.61 -6.27 -7.07
C GLU A 75 2.45 -5.07 -6.60
N LEU A 76 1.81 -3.90 -6.52
CA LEU A 76 2.31 -2.65 -5.94
C LEU A 76 1.26 -2.11 -4.96
N ASP A 77 1.73 -1.49 -3.88
CA ASP A 77 0.86 -0.84 -2.90
C ASP A 77 0.81 0.68 -3.11
N ILE A 78 1.92 1.27 -3.56
CA ILE A 78 2.03 2.72 -3.77
C ILE A 78 3.04 3.05 -4.86
N TYR A 79 2.73 4.07 -5.68
CA TYR A 79 3.65 4.69 -6.63
C TYR A 79 3.23 6.13 -6.93
N PRO A 80 4.15 7.01 -7.40
CA PRO A 80 3.79 8.36 -7.83
C PRO A 80 3.15 8.37 -9.23
N GLU A 81 2.02 9.05 -9.38
CA GLU A 81 1.28 9.20 -10.64
C GLU A 81 0.84 10.64 -10.89
N TYR A 82 0.77 11.02 -12.17
CA TYR A 82 0.31 12.32 -12.63
C TYR A 82 -1.20 12.32 -12.83
N THR A 83 -1.87 13.34 -12.30
CA THR A 83 -3.34 13.47 -12.37
C THR A 83 -3.89 13.47 -13.79
N GLY A 84 -3.17 14.07 -14.74
CA GLY A 84 -3.57 14.12 -16.15
C GLY A 84 -3.63 12.76 -16.84
N ASN A 85 -2.94 11.73 -16.34
CA ASN A 85 -3.03 10.38 -16.93
C ASN A 85 -4.41 9.73 -16.71
N GLY A 86 -5.21 10.24 -15.76
CA GLY A 86 -6.60 9.82 -15.57
C GLY A 86 -7.45 9.95 -16.84
N ALA A 87 -7.16 10.97 -17.67
CA ALA A 87 -7.80 11.16 -18.97
C ALA A 87 -7.72 9.91 -19.86
N PHE A 88 -6.56 9.23 -19.88
CA PHE A 88 -6.31 8.05 -20.71
C PHE A 88 -6.76 6.77 -20.03
N PHE A 89 -6.58 6.66 -18.71
CA PHE A 89 -7.01 5.48 -17.95
C PHE A 89 -8.52 5.25 -18.06
N PHE A 90 -9.29 6.33 -18.05
CA PHE A 90 -10.74 6.29 -18.06
C PHE A 90 -11.38 6.70 -19.41
N LYS A 91 -10.57 6.85 -20.46
CA LYS A 91 -11.01 7.16 -21.83
C LYS A 91 -11.89 8.42 -21.93
N ASP A 92 -11.50 9.47 -21.21
CA ASP A 92 -12.27 10.71 -21.06
C ASP A 92 -11.41 11.95 -21.38
N GLU A 93 -10.64 11.87 -22.45
CA GLU A 93 -9.57 12.83 -22.81
C GLU A 93 -10.06 14.27 -23.04
N ASN A 94 -11.34 14.44 -23.38
CA ASN A 94 -11.91 15.72 -23.76
C ASN A 94 -12.51 16.50 -22.58
N ASP A 95 -12.54 15.94 -21.37
CA ASP A 95 -13.08 16.65 -20.22
C ASP A 95 -12.19 17.86 -19.84
N PRO A 96 -12.74 19.09 -19.77
CA PRO A 96 -11.98 20.28 -19.41
C PRO A 96 -11.39 20.23 -17.99
N ALA A 97 -11.89 19.37 -17.09
CA ALA A 97 -11.35 19.16 -15.76
C ALA A 97 -9.86 18.78 -15.78
N TRP A 98 -9.39 18.07 -16.82
CA TRP A 98 -7.97 17.71 -16.95
C TRP A 98 -7.04 18.91 -17.18
N LYS A 99 -7.60 20.07 -17.58
CA LYS A 99 -6.86 21.34 -17.75
C LYS A 99 -6.88 22.20 -16.48
N ASN A 100 -7.51 21.73 -15.40
CA ASN A 100 -7.55 22.42 -14.12
C ASN A 100 -6.97 21.52 -13.03
N ALA A 101 -5.89 21.97 -12.36
CA ALA A 101 -5.15 21.15 -11.40
C ALA A 101 -6.02 20.56 -10.28
N LYS A 102 -6.93 21.36 -9.70
CA LYS A 102 -7.81 20.91 -8.61
C LYS A 102 -8.88 19.96 -9.12
N GLN A 103 -9.54 20.31 -10.22
CA GLN A 103 -10.62 19.48 -10.77
C GLN A 103 -10.10 18.13 -11.28
N GLY A 104 -8.97 18.13 -12.00
CA GLY A 104 -8.33 16.90 -12.47
C GLY A 104 -7.90 15.99 -11.32
N PHE A 105 -7.34 16.55 -10.24
CA PHE A 105 -7.00 15.81 -9.03
C PHE A 105 -8.24 15.17 -8.38
N GLU A 106 -9.28 15.95 -8.10
CA GLU A 106 -10.50 15.42 -7.46
C GLU A 106 -11.20 14.39 -8.34
N LYS A 107 -11.19 14.59 -9.66
CA LYS A 107 -11.80 13.68 -10.62
C LYS A 107 -11.07 12.34 -10.66
N VAL A 108 -9.76 12.32 -10.87
CA VAL A 108 -9.01 11.05 -10.93
C VAL A 108 -9.03 10.33 -9.59
N LYS A 109 -8.97 11.06 -8.47
CA LYS A 109 -9.11 10.49 -7.12
C LYS A 109 -10.42 9.74 -6.94
N LYS A 110 -11.52 10.28 -7.47
CA LYS A 110 -12.82 9.60 -7.42
C LYS A 110 -12.83 8.36 -8.31
N LEU A 111 -12.42 8.51 -9.57
CA LEU A 111 -12.46 7.40 -10.55
C LEU A 111 -11.54 6.24 -10.18
N ASP A 112 -10.37 6.50 -9.58
CA ASP A 112 -9.44 5.46 -9.13
C ASP A 112 -9.89 4.74 -7.84
N ALA A 113 -10.86 5.29 -7.12
CA ALA A 113 -11.41 4.67 -5.91
C ALA A 113 -12.59 3.73 -6.20
N GLU A 114 -13.09 3.70 -7.44
CA GLU A 114 -14.17 2.84 -7.93
C GLU A 114 -13.63 1.49 -8.45
#